data_AF-A0A7S1ZN87-F1
#
_entry.id   AF-A0A7S1ZN87-F1
#
_cell.length_a   1.000
_cell.length_b   1.000
_cell.length_c   1.000
_cell.angle_alpha   90.00
_cell.angle_beta   90.00
_cell.angle_gamma   90.00
#
_symmetry.space_group_name_H-M   'P 1'
#
loop_
_entity.id
_entity.type
_entity.pdbx_description
1 polymer ?
#
loop_
_entity_poly.entity_id
_entity_poly.type
_entity_poly.pdbx_seq_one_letter_code
_entity_poly.pdbx_strand_id
1 'polypeptide(L)'
;GSQFSPRQSNPDSYTGCEEGFDNDIDDECIESKLRDALHLKEARSLGMSHRVAKLGNFSDLGGASFIAKELIRSYSKSAVDDDDRTGKLMNLIKPFCKMASVSFDSAIAQYAKDLCDTNRGEPAILHEAATLSRCCEASIVKCQVALKVLRAALLCHNIPRSISALSDDAMKWATNESIRSELEEASRLLVIDTIIRRYCGSRARDLFRVSDPRHGLRLMNHVCRHIDEPNALPDALSLCDAFSHLNRLEACLLILQRTVLAQQSKNNKKEEVTRSEQCANIMRRLYSIEPLLAENVGARAVTFCSET
;
A
#
# COMPACT_ATOMS: atom_id res chain seq x y z
N GLY A 1 66.46 -74.68 16.53
CA GLY A 1 67.32 -73.62 16.00
C GLY A 1 66.57 -72.90 14.90
N SER A 2 66.75 -71.58 14.80
CA SER A 2 66.50 -70.75 13.61
C SER A 2 67.26 -69.43 13.76
N GLN A 3 68.20 -69.25 12.84
CA GLN A 3 69.13 -68.15 12.51
C GLN A 3 68.91 -66.71 13.05
N PHE A 4 69.98 -66.21 13.68
CA PHE A 4 70.69 -64.93 13.43
C PHE A 4 70.05 -63.81 12.56
N SER A 5 69.79 -62.65 13.19
CA SER A 5 70.46 -61.32 13.05
C SER A 5 71.04 -60.87 11.69
N PRO A 6 71.02 -59.55 11.32
CA PRO A 6 71.71 -58.50 12.12
C PRO A 6 71.21 -57.02 12.08
N ARG A 7 71.76 -56.19 13.00
CA ARG A 7 72.28 -54.77 12.94
C ARG A 7 71.75 -53.82 11.82
N GLN A 8 71.56 -52.50 11.98
CA GLN A 8 72.05 -51.40 12.87
C GLN A 8 71.12 -50.15 12.64
N SER A 9 71.18 -48.95 13.24
CA SER A 9 71.97 -48.29 14.32
C SER A 9 71.27 -46.99 14.80
N ASN A 10 71.65 -46.47 15.98
CA ASN A 10 71.43 -45.09 16.46
C ASN A 10 72.20 -44.04 15.60
N PRO A 11 71.98 -42.69 15.71
CA PRO A 11 71.49 -41.95 16.89
C PRO A 11 70.53 -40.75 16.63
N ASP A 12 70.32 -39.99 17.70
CA ASP A 12 69.57 -38.74 17.84
C ASP A 12 69.78 -37.70 16.74
N SER A 13 68.69 -37.04 16.34
CA SER A 13 68.74 -35.69 15.76
C SER A 13 67.49 -34.89 16.05
N TYR A 14 67.66 -33.86 16.89
CA TYR A 14 66.97 -32.56 16.90
C TYR A 14 65.46 -32.48 16.64
N THR A 15 64.77 -32.00 17.67
CA THR A 15 63.49 -31.28 17.58
C THR A 15 63.57 -30.10 16.62
N GLY A 16 63.14 -30.31 15.38
CA GLY A 16 62.71 -29.23 14.50
C GLY A 16 61.25 -28.92 14.78
N CYS A 17 60.97 -27.85 15.53
CA CYS A 17 59.64 -27.27 15.57
C CYS A 17 59.38 -26.59 14.22
N GLU A 18 58.89 -27.33 13.24
CA GLU A 18 58.20 -26.73 12.11
C GLU A 18 56.84 -26.21 12.60
N GLU A 19 56.88 -25.02 13.21
CA GLU A 19 55.74 -24.12 13.25
C GLU A 19 55.45 -23.69 11.80
N GLY A 20 54.81 -24.59 11.06
CA GLY A 20 54.13 -24.27 9.81
C GLY A 20 53.00 -23.32 10.15
N PHE A 21 53.29 -22.01 10.06
CA PHE A 21 52.36 -20.92 10.31
C PHE A 21 51.00 -21.19 9.66
N ASP A 22 49.93 -21.17 10.46
CA ASP A 22 48.55 -20.98 10.01
C ASP A 22 48.45 -19.62 9.29
N ASN A 23 48.86 -19.59 8.01
CA ASN A 23 48.75 -18.44 7.12
C ASN A 23 47.41 -18.42 6.36
N ASP A 24 46.50 -19.35 6.66
CA ASP A 24 45.09 -19.27 6.31
C ASP A 24 44.38 -18.24 7.21
N ILE A 25 44.86 -16.99 7.21
CA ILE A 25 44.07 -15.84 7.65
C ILE A 25 43.04 -15.60 6.53
N ASP A 26 41.97 -16.40 6.55
CA ASP A 26 40.85 -16.44 5.60
C ASP A 26 40.89 -15.32 4.54
N ASP A 27 41.45 -15.58 3.36
CA ASP A 27 41.45 -14.60 2.25
C ASP A 27 40.00 -14.17 1.92
N GLU A 28 39.03 -15.07 2.09
CA GLU A 28 37.59 -14.82 2.00
C GLU A 28 37.09 -13.76 3.04
N CYS A 29 37.70 -13.70 4.22
CA CYS A 29 37.45 -12.67 5.26
C CYS A 29 38.07 -11.32 4.88
N ILE A 30 39.17 -11.30 4.13
CA ILE A 30 39.78 -10.07 3.62
C ILE A 30 38.98 -9.52 2.43
N GLU A 31 38.62 -10.37 1.47
CA GLU A 31 37.83 -9.97 0.30
C GLU A 31 36.44 -9.45 0.68
N SER A 32 35.75 -10.12 1.61
CA SER A 32 34.44 -9.68 2.11
C SER A 32 34.53 -8.32 2.80
N LYS A 33 35.50 -8.11 3.70
CA LYS A 33 35.73 -6.80 4.33
C LYS A 33 36.11 -5.71 3.33
N LEU A 34 36.87 -6.03 2.28
CA LEU A 34 37.18 -5.08 1.21
C LEU A 34 35.92 -4.68 0.44
N ARG A 35 35.06 -5.64 0.11
CA ARG A 35 33.77 -5.43 -0.55
C ARG A 35 32.83 -4.56 0.30
N ASP A 36 32.74 -4.84 1.60
CA ASP A 36 31.95 -4.05 2.56
C ASP A 36 32.49 -2.62 2.71
N ALA A 37 33.81 -2.45 2.71
CA ALA A 37 34.45 -1.13 2.70
C ALA A 37 34.15 -0.34 1.42
N LEU A 38 34.10 -1.00 0.25
CA LEU A 38 33.68 -0.40 -1.03
C LEU A 38 32.21 0.01 -1.00
N HIS A 39 31.31 -0.86 -0.53
CA HIS A 39 29.89 -0.52 -0.35
C HIS A 39 29.70 0.67 0.59
N LEU A 40 30.40 0.71 1.73
CA LEU A 40 30.38 1.84 2.65
C LEU A 40 30.96 3.13 2.06
N LYS A 41 32.02 3.03 1.24
CA LYS A 41 32.61 4.18 0.53
C LYS A 41 31.61 4.80 -0.43
N GLU A 42 30.92 3.98 -1.22
CA GLU A 42 29.94 4.48 -2.20
C GLU A 42 28.67 5.02 -1.52
N ALA A 43 28.15 4.34 -0.51
CA ALA A 43 27.01 4.88 0.23
C ALA A 43 27.33 6.23 0.92
N ARG A 44 28.60 6.49 1.29
CA ARG A 44 29.06 7.80 1.78
C ARG A 44 29.21 8.84 0.67
N SER A 45 29.58 8.46 -0.56
CA SER A 45 29.55 9.39 -1.71
C SER A 45 28.11 9.84 -2.01
N LEU A 46 27.14 8.94 -1.79
CA LEU A 46 25.70 9.20 -1.79
C LEU A 46 25.18 9.86 -0.48
N GLY A 47 26.05 10.47 0.33
CA GLY A 47 25.66 11.30 1.48
C GLY A 47 25.28 10.55 2.77
N MET A 48 25.47 9.23 2.86
CA MET A 48 25.21 8.51 4.11
C MET A 48 26.19 8.90 5.22
N SER A 49 25.65 9.20 6.41
CA SER A 49 26.45 9.56 7.58
C SER A 49 27.29 8.39 8.11
N HIS A 50 28.54 8.67 8.51
CA HIS A 50 29.42 7.74 9.23
C HIS A 50 28.85 7.19 10.54
N ARG A 51 27.76 7.77 11.07
CA ARG A 51 27.06 7.27 12.26
C ARG A 51 26.11 6.11 11.98
N VAL A 52 25.68 5.92 10.72
CA VAL A 52 24.71 4.88 10.32
C VAL A 52 25.37 3.49 10.33
N ALA A 53 26.58 3.37 9.77
CA ALA A 53 27.33 2.12 9.74
C ALA A 53 28.85 2.34 9.68
N LYS A 54 29.58 1.46 10.37
CA LYS A 54 31.04 1.32 10.33
C LYS A 54 31.40 -0.04 9.75
N LEU A 55 32.64 -0.21 9.28
CA LEU A 55 33.06 -1.50 8.73
C LEU A 55 32.94 -2.65 9.74
N GLY A 56 33.34 -2.41 11.00
CA GLY A 56 33.27 -3.40 12.07
C GLY A 56 31.88 -3.72 12.62
N ASN A 57 30.80 -3.15 12.08
CA ASN A 57 29.42 -3.57 12.39
C ASN A 57 28.51 -3.63 11.15
N PHE A 58 29.10 -3.67 9.95
CA PHE A 58 28.37 -3.63 8.69
C PHE A 58 27.48 -4.87 8.54
N SER A 59 28.06 -6.06 8.69
CA SER A 59 27.37 -7.35 8.55
C SER A 59 26.28 -7.53 9.61
N ASP A 60 26.57 -7.15 10.87
CA ASP A 60 25.62 -7.23 11.99
C ASP A 60 24.35 -6.41 11.78
N LEU A 61 24.46 -5.29 11.06
CA LEU A 61 23.32 -4.44 10.71
C LEU A 61 22.50 -4.98 9.53
N GLY A 62 22.93 -6.05 8.86
CA GLY A 62 22.33 -6.57 7.62
C GLY A 62 23.03 -6.12 6.34
N GLY A 63 24.26 -5.60 6.45
CA GLY A 63 25.15 -5.28 5.34
C GLY A 63 24.56 -4.33 4.30
N ALA A 64 24.87 -4.57 3.03
CA ALA A 64 24.46 -3.70 1.93
C ALA A 64 22.92 -3.54 1.81
N SER A 65 22.14 -4.54 2.21
CA SER A 65 20.68 -4.48 2.24
C SER A 65 20.16 -3.42 3.22
N PHE A 66 20.77 -3.33 4.40
CA PHE A 66 20.47 -2.30 5.38
C PHE A 66 20.87 -0.91 4.88
N ILE A 67 22.06 -0.80 4.27
CA ILE A 67 22.54 0.45 3.67
C ILE A 67 21.61 0.95 2.56
N ALA A 68 21.18 0.06 1.65
CA ALA A 68 20.21 0.40 0.62
C ALA A 68 18.91 0.96 1.23
N LYS A 69 18.38 0.31 2.27
CA LYS A 69 17.16 0.76 2.96
C LYS A 69 17.32 2.13 3.61
N GLU A 70 18.42 2.39 4.32
CA GLU A 70 18.67 3.67 4.97
C GLU A 70 19.01 4.80 3.97
N LEU A 71 19.62 4.48 2.82
CA LEU A 71 19.73 5.41 1.69
C LEU A 71 18.34 5.79 1.15
N ILE A 72 17.47 4.82 0.85
CA ILE A 72 16.08 5.09 0.41
C ILE A 72 15.37 6.00 1.43
N ARG A 73 15.51 5.72 2.73
CA ARG A 73 14.96 6.51 3.83
C ARG A 73 15.46 7.95 3.84
N SER A 74 16.78 8.14 3.73
CA SER A 74 17.40 9.47 3.73
C SER A 74 16.93 10.31 2.54
N TYR A 75 16.94 9.73 1.34
CA TYR A 75 16.52 10.42 0.12
C TYR A 75 15.00 10.67 0.07
N SER A 76 14.17 9.73 0.52
CA SER A 76 12.70 9.89 0.52
C SER A 76 12.22 11.01 1.45
N LYS A 77 12.90 11.18 2.60
CA LYS A 77 12.66 12.25 3.57
C LYS A 77 13.21 13.62 3.17
N SER A 78 14.24 13.65 2.34
CA SER A 78 14.85 14.89 1.82
C SER A 78 14.34 15.27 0.42
N ALA A 79 13.32 14.57 -0.08
CA ALA A 79 12.70 14.87 -1.34
C ALA A 79 11.76 16.08 -1.23
N VAL A 80 11.81 16.98 -2.19
CA VAL A 80 10.95 18.18 -2.27
C VAL A 80 9.53 17.78 -2.70
N ASP A 81 9.43 16.83 -3.63
CA ASP A 81 8.18 16.33 -4.22
C ASP A 81 8.33 14.86 -4.67
N ASP A 82 7.30 14.33 -5.33
CA ASP A 82 7.27 12.94 -5.83
C ASP A 82 8.24 12.69 -6.99
N ASP A 83 8.50 13.68 -7.84
CA ASP A 83 9.36 13.54 -9.02
C ASP A 83 10.84 13.60 -8.61
N ASP A 84 11.20 14.51 -7.71
CA ASP A 84 12.50 14.57 -7.05
C ASP A 84 12.78 13.27 -6.27
N ARG A 85 11.79 12.75 -5.53
CA ARG A 85 11.92 11.45 -4.84
C ARG A 85 12.20 10.32 -5.84
N THR A 86 11.39 10.21 -6.87
CA THR A 86 11.50 9.16 -7.89
C THR A 86 12.85 9.27 -8.63
N GLY A 87 13.25 10.48 -9.01
CA GLY A 87 14.53 10.76 -9.66
C GLY A 87 15.73 10.39 -8.79
N LYS A 88 15.74 10.80 -7.51
CA LYS A 88 16.80 10.42 -6.54
C LYS A 88 16.91 8.91 -6.36
N LEU A 89 15.78 8.22 -6.15
CA LEU A 89 15.78 6.77 -5.94
C LEU A 89 16.25 5.99 -7.19
N MET A 90 15.77 6.37 -8.37
CA MET A 90 16.08 5.67 -9.62
C MET A 90 17.47 5.99 -10.18
N ASN A 91 17.98 7.22 -10.00
CA ASN A 91 19.26 7.65 -10.57
C ASN A 91 20.45 7.49 -9.62
N LEU A 92 20.24 7.46 -8.30
CA LEU A 92 21.32 7.36 -7.31
C LEU A 92 21.32 6.03 -6.57
N ILE A 93 20.16 5.59 -6.06
CA ILE A 93 20.10 4.43 -5.16
C ILE A 93 20.02 3.11 -5.92
N LYS A 94 19.27 3.05 -7.02
CA LYS A 94 19.19 1.85 -7.86
C LYS A 94 20.56 1.42 -8.44
N PRO A 95 21.44 2.33 -8.93
CA PRO A 95 22.82 1.97 -9.27
C PRO A 95 23.63 1.39 -8.10
N PHE A 96 23.52 1.96 -6.90
CA PHE A 96 24.16 1.41 -5.70
C PHE A 96 23.68 -0.02 -5.41
N CYS A 97 22.37 -0.27 -5.44
CA CYS A 97 21.82 -1.61 -5.25
C CYS A 97 22.36 -2.61 -6.29
N LYS A 98 22.48 -2.20 -7.56
CA LYS A 98 23.08 -3.03 -8.61
C LYS A 98 24.56 -3.32 -8.37
N MET A 99 25.34 -2.33 -7.95
CA MET A 99 26.76 -2.50 -7.60
C MET A 99 26.94 -3.46 -6.41
N ALA A 100 26.09 -3.33 -5.39
CA ALA A 100 26.19 -4.12 -4.16
C ALA A 100 25.45 -5.48 -4.22
N SER A 101 24.92 -5.87 -5.39
CA SER A 101 24.12 -7.09 -5.58
C SER A 101 22.91 -7.22 -4.65
N VAL A 102 22.27 -6.10 -4.34
CA VAL A 102 21.08 -6.00 -3.46
C VAL A 102 19.82 -5.76 -4.30
N SER A 103 18.70 -6.39 -3.92
CA SER A 103 17.39 -6.11 -4.52
C SER A 103 16.87 -4.72 -4.10
N PHE A 104 16.83 -3.78 -5.06
CA PHE A 104 16.24 -2.45 -4.89
C PHE A 104 14.77 -2.52 -4.45
N ASP A 105 13.98 -3.37 -5.12
CA ASP A 105 12.58 -3.64 -4.78
C ASP A 105 12.40 -4.15 -3.34
N SER A 106 13.26 -5.06 -2.88
CA SER A 106 13.22 -5.54 -1.49
C SER A 106 13.53 -4.42 -0.49
N ALA A 107 14.53 -3.58 -0.77
CA ALA A 107 14.88 -2.45 0.07
C ALA A 107 13.74 -1.40 0.13
N ILE A 108 13.07 -1.10 -0.99
CA ILE A 108 11.87 -0.27 -1.01
C ILE A 108 10.75 -0.91 -0.18
N ALA A 109 10.45 -2.19 -0.40
CA ALA A 109 9.35 -2.87 0.27
C ALA A 109 9.54 -2.93 1.79
N GLN A 110 10.78 -3.14 2.25
CA GLN A 110 11.14 -3.07 3.66
C GLN A 110 10.95 -1.65 4.23
N TYR A 111 11.44 -0.61 3.55
CA TYR A 111 11.27 0.76 4.04
C TYR A 111 9.79 1.20 4.06
N ALA A 112 9.03 0.92 3.01
CA ALA A 112 7.60 1.23 2.94
C ALA A 112 6.78 0.46 4.00
N LYS A 113 7.19 -0.78 4.32
CA LYS A 113 6.64 -1.54 5.45
C LYS A 113 6.94 -0.85 6.78
N ASP A 114 8.20 -0.52 7.05
CA ASP A 114 8.64 0.14 8.29
C ASP A 114 7.91 1.49 8.51
N LEU A 115 7.75 2.28 7.43
CA LEU A 115 6.97 3.51 7.40
C LEU A 115 5.51 3.28 7.85
N CYS A 116 4.81 2.37 7.17
CA CYS A 116 3.41 2.06 7.43
C CYS A 116 3.15 1.44 8.81
N ASP A 117 4.09 0.63 9.33
CA ASP A 117 3.93 -0.05 10.61
C ASP A 117 4.22 0.86 11.81
N THR A 118 5.19 1.77 11.68
CA THR A 118 5.67 2.63 12.77
C THR A 118 4.81 3.88 12.94
N ASN A 119 4.34 4.49 11.84
CA ASN A 119 3.70 5.82 11.86
C ASN A 119 2.22 5.72 11.49
N ARG A 120 1.50 4.84 12.19
CA ARG A 120 0.08 4.57 11.93
C ARG A 120 -0.74 5.83 12.13
N GLY A 121 -1.48 6.23 11.10
CA GLY A 121 -2.40 7.36 11.18
C GLY A 121 -2.01 8.58 10.35
N GLU A 122 -0.75 8.67 9.91
CA GLU A 122 -0.19 9.88 9.29
C GLU A 122 -0.40 9.91 7.75
N PRO A 123 -1.16 10.88 7.20
CA PRO A 123 -1.50 10.92 5.78
C PRO A 123 -0.28 11.13 4.86
N ALA A 124 0.73 11.88 5.31
CA ALA A 124 1.95 12.15 4.55
C ALA A 124 2.76 10.88 4.29
N ILE A 125 2.77 9.95 5.24
CA ILE A 125 3.54 8.71 5.16
C ILE A 125 2.88 7.67 4.24
N LEU A 126 1.54 7.65 4.18
CA LEU A 126 0.83 6.90 3.15
C LEU A 126 1.17 7.40 1.74
N HIS A 127 1.33 8.72 1.58
CA HIS A 127 1.69 9.33 0.31
C HIS A 127 3.14 9.02 -0.09
N GLU A 128 4.11 9.16 0.83
CA GLU A 128 5.50 8.71 0.62
C GLU A 128 5.56 7.22 0.20
N ALA A 129 4.85 6.35 0.93
CA ALA A 129 4.80 4.92 0.63
C ALA A 129 4.07 4.59 -0.69
N ALA A 130 3.08 5.38 -1.09
CA ALA A 130 2.44 5.28 -2.40
C ALA A 130 3.43 5.60 -3.53
N THR A 131 4.26 6.64 -3.37
CA THR A 131 5.29 7.00 -4.36
C THR A 131 6.42 5.97 -4.40
N LEU A 132 6.81 5.41 -3.25
CA LEU A 132 7.73 4.28 -3.18
C LEU A 132 7.23 3.06 -3.99
N SER A 133 5.94 2.71 -3.91
CA SER A 133 5.39 1.58 -4.69
C SER A 133 5.54 1.74 -6.21
N ARG A 134 5.53 2.98 -6.72
CA ARG A 134 5.73 3.28 -8.15
C ARG A 134 7.18 3.12 -8.60
N CYS A 135 8.13 3.25 -7.67
CA CYS A 135 9.57 3.13 -7.92
C CYS A 135 10.06 1.68 -8.07
N CYS A 136 9.33 0.69 -7.53
CA CYS A 136 9.68 -0.72 -7.71
C CYS A 136 9.64 -1.12 -9.20
N GLU A 137 10.36 -2.17 -9.58
CA GLU A 137 10.34 -2.71 -10.95
C GLU A 137 9.32 -3.83 -11.10
N ALA A 138 9.35 -4.82 -10.21
CA ALA A 138 8.52 -6.02 -10.31
C ALA A 138 7.07 -5.73 -9.88
N SER A 139 6.11 -6.00 -10.76
CA SER A 139 4.69 -5.74 -10.51
C SER A 139 4.17 -6.39 -9.22
N ILE A 140 4.67 -7.58 -8.86
CA ILE A 140 4.33 -8.23 -7.59
C ILE A 140 4.73 -7.39 -6.37
N VAL A 141 5.90 -6.74 -6.39
CA VAL A 141 6.36 -5.89 -5.30
C VAL A 141 5.60 -4.56 -5.30
N LYS A 142 5.32 -3.97 -6.47
CA LYS A 142 4.42 -2.80 -6.58
C LYS A 142 3.09 -3.05 -5.87
N CYS A 143 2.45 -4.18 -6.18
CA CYS A 143 1.19 -4.60 -5.58
C CYS A 143 1.32 -4.89 -4.07
N GLN A 144 2.40 -5.53 -3.61
CA GLN A 144 2.63 -5.79 -2.18
C GLN A 144 2.79 -4.49 -1.37
N VAL A 145 3.55 -3.53 -1.90
CA VAL A 145 3.71 -2.21 -1.26
C VAL A 145 2.39 -1.44 -1.31
N ALA A 146 1.70 -1.41 -2.45
CA ALA A 146 0.39 -0.76 -2.56
C ALA A 146 -0.63 -1.35 -1.58
N LEU A 147 -0.73 -2.68 -1.48
CA LEU A 147 -1.59 -3.38 -0.54
C LEU A 147 -1.26 -3.04 0.92
N LYS A 148 0.03 -2.91 1.27
CA LYS A 148 0.46 -2.46 2.60
C LYS A 148 -0.01 -1.02 2.88
N VAL A 149 0.07 -0.13 1.89
CA VAL A 149 -0.41 1.25 1.99
C VAL A 149 -1.93 1.32 2.10
N LEU A 150 -2.68 0.56 1.30
CA LEU A 150 -4.16 0.50 1.39
C LEU A 150 -4.60 0.00 2.78
N ARG A 151 -3.96 -1.05 3.30
CA ARG A 151 -4.19 -1.57 4.66
C ARG A 151 -3.83 -0.56 5.76
N ALA A 152 -2.76 0.21 5.59
CA ALA A 152 -2.40 1.29 6.51
C ALA A 152 -3.36 2.50 6.41
N ALA A 153 -3.86 2.80 5.20
CA ALA A 153 -4.80 3.88 4.94
C ALA A 153 -6.13 3.66 5.67
N LEU A 154 -6.60 2.41 5.77
CA LEU A 154 -7.74 2.06 6.62
C LEU A 154 -7.52 2.59 8.05
N LEU A 155 -6.33 2.45 8.64
CA LEU A 155 -6.05 2.90 10.02
C LEU A 155 -5.95 4.43 10.17
N CYS A 156 -5.96 5.20 9.08
CA CYS A 156 -5.72 6.64 9.12
C CYS A 156 -6.99 7.47 9.32
N HIS A 157 -6.88 8.63 9.96
CA HIS A 157 -8.03 9.51 10.24
C HIS A 157 -8.47 10.30 9.01
N ASN A 158 -7.50 10.71 8.17
CA ASN A 158 -7.73 11.35 6.89
C ASN A 158 -7.00 10.52 5.81
N ILE A 159 -7.74 10.03 4.81
CA ILE A 159 -7.17 9.25 3.71
C ILE A 159 -6.79 10.22 2.57
N PRO A 160 -5.52 10.28 2.13
CA PRO A 160 -5.12 11.10 0.99
C PRO A 160 -5.85 10.70 -0.30
N ARG A 161 -6.16 11.68 -1.16
CA ARG A 161 -6.75 11.40 -2.49
C ARG A 161 -5.85 10.53 -3.38
N SER A 162 -4.54 10.57 -3.17
CA SER A 162 -3.57 9.73 -3.89
C SER A 162 -3.75 8.23 -3.63
N ILE A 163 -4.48 7.83 -2.58
CA ILE A 163 -4.73 6.43 -2.24
C ILE A 163 -5.77 5.79 -3.17
N SER A 164 -6.76 6.56 -3.66
CA SER A 164 -7.68 6.09 -4.70
C SER A 164 -6.93 5.82 -6.01
N ALA A 165 -6.08 6.77 -6.45
CA ALA A 165 -5.24 6.56 -7.63
C ALA A 165 -4.28 5.38 -7.46
N LEU A 166 -3.71 5.18 -6.26
CA LEU A 166 -2.88 4.01 -5.95
C LEU A 166 -3.67 2.69 -6.04
N SER A 167 -4.92 2.64 -5.58
CA SER A 167 -5.80 1.48 -5.76
C SER A 167 -5.95 1.15 -7.25
N ASP A 168 -6.31 2.13 -8.07
CA ASP A 168 -6.53 1.94 -9.51
C ASP A 168 -5.25 1.51 -10.24
N ASP A 169 -4.10 2.08 -9.85
CA ASP A 169 -2.78 1.68 -10.35
C ASP A 169 -2.44 0.24 -9.93
N ALA A 170 -2.69 -0.13 -8.67
CA ALA A 170 -2.40 -1.46 -8.15
C ALA A 170 -3.24 -2.56 -8.82
N MET A 171 -4.50 -2.30 -9.18
CA MET A 171 -5.32 -3.23 -9.96
C MET A 171 -4.72 -3.49 -11.35
N LYS A 172 -4.17 -2.46 -12.01
CA LYS A 172 -3.51 -2.59 -13.33
C LYS A 172 -2.18 -3.35 -13.23
N TRP A 173 -1.46 -3.22 -12.10
CA TRP A 173 -0.21 -3.95 -11.86
C TRP A 173 -0.44 -5.41 -11.44
N ALA A 174 -1.60 -5.73 -10.86
CA ALA A 174 -1.90 -7.07 -10.35
C ALA A 174 -2.02 -8.07 -11.51
N THR A 175 -0.97 -8.87 -11.71
CA THR A 175 -0.95 -9.98 -12.69
C THR A 175 -1.34 -11.33 -12.08
N ASN A 176 -1.27 -11.45 -10.76
CA ASN A 176 -1.59 -12.67 -10.01
C ASN A 176 -2.94 -12.51 -9.31
N GLU A 177 -3.78 -13.54 -9.37
CA GLU A 177 -5.15 -13.49 -8.85
C GLU A 177 -5.21 -13.36 -7.32
N SER A 178 -4.34 -14.06 -6.58
CA SER A 178 -4.30 -13.99 -5.11
C SER A 178 -4.05 -12.56 -4.61
N ILE A 179 -3.12 -11.83 -5.24
CA ILE A 179 -2.85 -10.44 -4.84
C ILE A 179 -3.91 -9.47 -5.37
N ARG A 180 -4.55 -9.78 -6.52
CA ARG A 180 -5.70 -9.04 -7.02
C ARG A 180 -6.86 -9.10 -6.02
N SER A 181 -7.26 -10.28 -5.56
CA SER A 181 -8.34 -10.41 -4.58
C SER A 181 -8.02 -9.72 -3.24
N GLU A 182 -6.75 -9.74 -2.78
CA GLU A 182 -6.35 -8.98 -1.59
C GLU A 182 -6.41 -7.45 -1.79
N LEU A 183 -6.09 -6.96 -2.99
CA LEU A 183 -6.23 -5.54 -3.36
C LEU A 183 -7.71 -5.15 -3.47
N GLU A 184 -8.54 -5.97 -4.13
CA GLU A 184 -9.98 -5.77 -4.27
C GLU A 184 -10.65 -5.63 -2.91
N GLU A 185 -10.36 -6.54 -1.97
CA GLU A 185 -10.88 -6.44 -0.61
C GLU A 185 -10.37 -5.18 0.11
N ALA A 186 -9.09 -4.83 0.00
CA ALA A 186 -8.54 -3.63 0.62
C ALA A 186 -9.20 -2.34 0.08
N SER A 187 -9.41 -2.24 -1.23
CA SER A 187 -10.09 -1.12 -1.88
C SER A 187 -11.58 -1.06 -1.54
N ARG A 188 -12.26 -2.21 -1.52
CA ARG A 188 -13.67 -2.33 -1.07
C ARG A 188 -13.85 -1.84 0.36
N LEU A 189 -12.94 -2.21 1.26
CA LEU A 189 -12.94 -1.75 2.65
C LEU A 189 -12.69 -0.23 2.76
N LEU A 190 -11.82 0.35 1.94
CA LEU A 190 -11.55 1.79 1.91
C LEU A 190 -12.75 2.60 1.42
N VAL A 191 -13.49 2.08 0.43
CA VAL A 191 -14.77 2.66 -0.04
C VAL A 191 -15.79 2.66 1.09
N ILE A 192 -15.99 1.51 1.76
CA ILE A 192 -16.93 1.40 2.90
C ILE A 192 -16.53 2.37 4.03
N ASP A 193 -15.26 2.42 4.42
CA ASP A 193 -14.77 3.29 5.49
C ASP A 193 -14.92 4.79 5.14
N THR A 194 -14.69 5.16 3.89
CA THR A 194 -14.91 6.53 3.39
C THR A 194 -16.38 6.94 3.49
N ILE A 195 -17.30 6.04 3.15
CA ILE A 195 -18.75 6.27 3.21
C ILE A 195 -19.21 6.35 4.67
N ILE A 196 -18.76 5.45 5.55
CA ILE A 196 -19.06 5.51 6.99
C ILE A 196 -18.64 6.85 7.59
N ARG A 197 -17.43 7.32 7.29
CA ARG A 197 -16.94 8.61 7.80
C ARG A 197 -17.78 9.79 7.32
N ARG A 198 -18.22 9.77 6.06
CA ARG A 198 -19.02 10.83 5.44
C ARG A 198 -20.41 10.96 6.07
N TYR A 199 -21.14 9.85 6.24
CA TYR A 199 -22.55 9.90 6.69
C TYR A 199 -22.76 9.57 8.17
N CYS A 200 -21.81 8.92 8.82
CA CYS A 200 -21.93 8.46 10.22
C CYS A 200 -20.84 9.02 11.14
N GLY A 201 -19.80 9.68 10.58
CA GLY A 201 -18.66 10.21 11.31
C GLY A 201 -17.65 9.13 11.74
N SER A 202 -16.41 9.56 12.03
CA SER A 202 -15.28 8.64 12.25
C SER A 202 -15.48 7.62 13.39
N ARG A 203 -16.26 7.98 14.42
CA ARG A 203 -16.56 7.07 15.56
C ARG A 203 -17.49 5.91 15.20
N ALA A 204 -18.27 6.01 14.13
CA ALA A 204 -19.18 4.93 13.71
C ALA A 204 -18.43 3.72 13.16
N ARG A 205 -17.18 3.92 12.71
CA ARG A 205 -16.30 2.87 12.18
C ARG A 205 -16.07 1.75 13.19
N ASP A 206 -15.76 2.08 14.44
CA ASP A 206 -15.42 1.10 15.49
C ASP A 206 -16.62 0.19 15.84
N LEU A 207 -17.84 0.64 15.52
CA LEU A 207 -19.09 -0.08 15.70
C LEU A 207 -19.52 -0.82 14.42
N PHE A 208 -18.88 -0.58 13.27
CA PHE A 208 -19.29 -1.12 11.99
C PHE A 208 -18.64 -2.48 11.69
N ARG A 209 -19.47 -3.52 11.56
CA ARG A 209 -19.01 -4.87 11.20
C ARG A 209 -19.31 -5.14 9.73
N VAL A 210 -18.27 -5.11 8.89
CA VAL A 210 -18.38 -5.39 7.44
C VAL A 210 -18.93 -6.80 7.17
N SER A 211 -18.69 -7.75 8.08
CA SER A 211 -19.21 -9.13 7.98
C SER A 211 -20.67 -9.30 8.41
N ASP A 212 -21.36 -8.27 8.91
CA ASP A 212 -22.79 -8.34 9.22
C ASP A 212 -23.62 -7.70 8.08
N PRO A 213 -24.39 -8.47 7.29
CA PRO A 213 -25.18 -7.94 6.18
C PRO A 213 -26.14 -6.81 6.59
N ARG A 214 -26.60 -6.83 7.84
CA ARG A 214 -27.50 -5.81 8.41
C ARG A 214 -26.79 -4.48 8.64
N HIS A 215 -25.46 -4.46 8.74
CA HIS A 215 -24.68 -3.22 8.80
C HIS A 215 -24.61 -2.56 7.41
N GLY A 216 -24.31 -3.32 6.36
CA GLY A 216 -24.38 -2.85 4.97
C GLY A 216 -25.76 -2.30 4.60
N LEU A 217 -26.83 -3.05 4.91
CA LEU A 217 -28.21 -2.61 4.63
C LEU A 217 -28.62 -1.36 5.42
N ARG A 218 -28.18 -1.22 6.68
CA ARG A 218 -28.43 -0.01 7.48
C ARG A 218 -27.66 1.19 6.95
N LEU A 219 -26.41 1.00 6.53
CA LEU A 219 -25.58 2.07 5.95
C LEU A 219 -26.16 2.55 4.61
N MET A 220 -26.49 1.64 3.69
CA MET A 220 -27.17 1.99 2.43
C MET A 220 -28.46 2.77 2.68
N ASN A 221 -29.31 2.28 3.59
CA ASN A 221 -30.54 2.99 3.97
C ASN A 221 -30.27 4.38 4.56
N HIS A 222 -29.17 4.58 5.29
CA HIS A 222 -28.78 5.86 5.85
C HIS A 222 -28.23 6.81 4.78
N VAL A 223 -27.36 6.34 3.88
CA VAL A 223 -26.88 7.09 2.70
C VAL A 223 -28.07 7.59 1.88
N CYS A 224 -29.01 6.72 1.52
CA CYS A 224 -30.19 7.10 0.75
C CYS A 224 -31.17 8.06 1.50
N ARG A 225 -30.92 8.46 2.76
CA ARG A 225 -31.68 9.55 3.43
C ARG A 225 -31.09 10.93 3.13
N HIS A 226 -29.82 11.00 2.77
CA HIS A 226 -29.10 12.23 2.50
C HIS A 226 -29.25 12.63 1.03
N ILE A 227 -30.50 12.72 0.56
CA ILE A 227 -30.82 12.98 -0.86
C ILE A 227 -30.25 14.30 -1.40
N ASP A 228 -29.99 15.26 -0.51
CA ASP A 228 -29.41 16.57 -0.84
C ASP A 228 -27.86 16.54 -0.90
N GLU A 229 -27.21 15.44 -0.49
CA GLU A 229 -25.76 15.26 -0.63
C GLU A 229 -25.39 14.86 -2.07
N PRO A 230 -24.46 15.55 -2.74
CA PRO A 230 -24.13 15.31 -4.15
C PRO A 230 -23.52 13.93 -4.42
N ASN A 231 -23.08 13.23 -3.39
CA ASN A 231 -22.48 11.89 -3.46
C ASN A 231 -23.43 10.76 -3.06
N ALA A 232 -24.67 11.03 -2.63
CA ALA A 232 -25.56 9.98 -2.11
C ALA A 232 -25.86 8.86 -3.14
N LEU A 233 -26.06 9.21 -4.42
CA LEU A 233 -26.23 8.24 -5.49
C LEU A 233 -24.97 7.38 -5.74
N PRO A 234 -23.79 7.94 -6.06
CA PRO A 234 -22.60 7.12 -6.28
C PRO A 234 -22.19 6.32 -5.04
N ASP A 235 -22.31 6.88 -3.82
CA ASP A 235 -22.02 6.14 -2.59
C ASP A 235 -22.98 4.96 -2.38
N ALA A 236 -24.27 5.12 -2.69
CA ALA A 236 -25.23 4.02 -2.62
C ALA A 236 -24.92 2.90 -3.63
N LEU A 237 -24.53 3.26 -4.86
CA LEU A 237 -24.09 2.29 -5.87
C LEU A 237 -22.81 1.57 -5.43
N SER A 238 -21.81 2.30 -4.95
CA SER A 238 -20.57 1.73 -4.42
C SER A 238 -20.78 0.83 -3.20
N LEU A 239 -21.81 1.07 -2.37
CA LEU A 239 -22.21 0.13 -1.32
C LEU A 239 -22.80 -1.15 -1.89
N CYS A 240 -23.59 -1.09 -2.95
CA CYS A 240 -24.09 -2.29 -3.60
C CYS A 240 -22.97 -3.10 -4.26
N ASP A 241 -22.01 -2.43 -4.90
CA ASP A 241 -20.82 -3.08 -5.47
C ASP A 241 -19.95 -3.70 -4.35
N ALA A 242 -19.91 -3.07 -3.17
CA ALA A 242 -19.17 -3.56 -2.00
C ALA A 242 -19.90 -4.61 -1.15
N PHE A 243 -21.20 -4.85 -1.35
CA PHE A 243 -22.00 -5.79 -0.57
C PHE A 243 -22.96 -6.56 -1.50
N SER A 244 -22.59 -7.80 -1.83
CA SER A 244 -23.30 -8.65 -2.81
C SER A 244 -24.78 -8.95 -2.51
N HIS A 245 -25.24 -8.72 -1.28
CA HIS A 245 -26.65 -8.87 -0.88
C HIS A 245 -27.48 -7.59 -1.04
N LEU A 246 -26.88 -6.47 -1.46
CA LEU A 246 -27.59 -5.20 -1.71
C LEU A 246 -27.92 -5.04 -3.19
N ASN A 247 -29.10 -4.49 -3.47
CA ASN A 247 -29.62 -4.39 -4.82
C ASN A 247 -29.55 -2.94 -5.36
N ARG A 248 -28.90 -2.75 -6.51
CA ARG A 248 -28.69 -1.43 -7.14
C ARG A 248 -30.01 -0.77 -7.60
N LEU A 249 -30.96 -1.56 -8.10
CA LEU A 249 -32.31 -1.09 -8.48
C LEU A 249 -33.08 -0.59 -7.25
N GLU A 250 -33.04 -1.33 -6.14
CA GLU A 250 -33.69 -0.93 -4.89
C GLU A 250 -33.05 0.31 -4.27
N ALA A 251 -31.72 0.41 -4.26
CA ALA A 251 -30.99 1.56 -3.74
C ALA A 251 -31.35 2.85 -4.50
N CYS A 252 -31.37 2.79 -5.85
CA CYS A 252 -31.77 3.92 -6.71
C CYS A 252 -33.24 4.31 -6.51
N LEU A 253 -34.16 3.33 -6.41
CA LEU A 253 -35.57 3.59 -6.14
C LEU A 253 -35.78 4.24 -4.77
N LEU A 254 -35.09 3.78 -3.73
CA LEU A 254 -35.17 4.38 -2.39
C LEU A 254 -34.72 5.84 -2.39
N ILE A 255 -33.71 6.21 -3.18
CA ILE A 255 -33.29 7.62 -3.35
C ILE A 255 -34.41 8.41 -4.02
N LEU A 256 -34.92 7.97 -5.18
CA LEU A 256 -35.97 8.69 -5.90
C LEU A 256 -37.26 8.84 -5.09
N GLN A 257 -37.75 7.77 -4.48
CA GLN A 257 -38.96 7.79 -3.63
C GLN A 257 -38.81 8.81 -2.50
N ARG A 258 -37.63 8.88 -1.86
CA ARG A 258 -37.36 9.87 -0.82
C ARG A 258 -37.23 11.28 -1.36
N THR A 259 -36.66 11.48 -2.55
CA THR A 259 -36.61 12.80 -3.21
C THR A 259 -38.01 13.31 -3.58
N VAL A 260 -38.89 12.43 -4.07
CA VAL A 260 -40.30 12.77 -4.35
C VAL A 260 -41.07 13.14 -3.07
N LEU A 261 -40.92 12.34 -2.00
CA LEU A 261 -41.63 12.56 -0.74
C LEU A 261 -41.04 13.67 0.15
N ALA A 262 -39.81 14.13 -0.12
CA ALA A 262 -39.14 15.10 0.72
C ALA A 262 -39.71 16.51 0.53
N GLN A 263 -40.27 17.08 1.60
CA GLN A 263 -40.71 18.47 1.64
C GLN A 263 -39.57 19.43 1.20
N GLN A 264 -39.94 20.48 0.46
CA GLN A 264 -38.99 21.54 0.09
C GLN A 264 -38.57 22.31 1.34
N SER A 265 -37.25 22.38 1.58
CA SER A 265 -36.69 23.11 2.72
C SER A 265 -36.68 24.60 2.43
N LYS A 266 -37.68 25.34 2.92
CA LYS A 266 -37.95 26.77 2.67
C LYS A 266 -36.86 27.77 3.12
N ASN A 267 -35.66 27.30 3.46
CA ASN A 267 -34.74 28.02 4.34
C ASN A 267 -33.54 28.68 3.65
N ASN A 268 -33.35 28.60 2.33
CA ASN A 268 -32.25 29.32 1.66
C ASN A 268 -32.60 29.86 0.28
N LYS A 269 -32.57 31.20 0.14
CA LYS A 269 -32.86 31.97 -1.09
C LYS A 269 -31.76 31.90 -2.18
N LYS A 270 -31.13 30.74 -2.39
CA LYS A 270 -30.20 30.49 -3.50
C LYS A 270 -30.68 29.30 -4.29
N GLU A 271 -31.23 29.57 -5.48
CA GLU A 271 -31.58 28.60 -6.53
C GLU A 271 -32.14 27.28 -5.96
N GLU A 272 -33.38 27.32 -5.46
CA GLU A 272 -34.09 26.13 -4.97
C GLU A 272 -34.37 25.17 -6.15
N VAL A 273 -33.42 24.26 -6.39
CA VAL A 273 -33.61 23.11 -7.31
C VAL A 273 -34.83 22.33 -6.84
N THR A 274 -35.86 22.30 -7.68
CA THR A 274 -37.12 21.64 -7.34
C THR A 274 -36.92 20.13 -7.14
N ARG A 275 -37.75 19.45 -6.32
CA ARG A 275 -37.62 18.00 -6.11
C ARG A 275 -37.78 17.20 -7.42
N SER A 276 -38.63 17.66 -8.34
CA SER A 276 -38.76 17.11 -9.69
C SER A 276 -37.46 17.27 -10.51
N GLU A 277 -36.81 18.42 -10.43
CA GLU A 277 -35.51 18.66 -11.05
C GLU A 277 -34.38 17.85 -10.40
N GLN A 278 -34.38 17.68 -9.07
CA GLN A 278 -33.48 16.76 -8.37
C GLN A 278 -33.67 15.33 -8.86
N CYS A 279 -34.91 14.83 -8.97
CA CYS A 279 -35.21 13.53 -9.57
C CYS A 279 -34.71 13.42 -11.02
N ALA A 280 -34.91 14.46 -11.84
CA ALA A 280 -34.39 14.49 -13.21
C ALA A 280 -32.86 14.51 -13.26
N ASN A 281 -32.19 15.18 -12.32
CA ASN A 281 -30.73 15.20 -12.18
C ASN A 281 -30.19 13.81 -11.74
N ILE A 282 -30.87 13.14 -10.80
CA ILE A 282 -30.58 11.76 -10.36
C ILE A 282 -30.73 10.79 -11.55
N MET A 283 -31.82 10.87 -12.30
CA MET A 283 -32.06 10.04 -13.47
C MET A 283 -31.05 10.29 -14.59
N ARG A 284 -30.72 11.56 -14.91
CA ARG A 284 -29.67 11.89 -15.89
C ARG A 284 -28.30 11.35 -15.48
N ARG A 285 -27.94 11.43 -14.20
CA ARG A 285 -26.72 10.80 -13.66
C ARG A 285 -26.78 9.28 -13.78
N LEU A 286 -27.89 8.65 -13.42
CA LEU A 286 -28.04 7.20 -13.51
C LEU A 286 -27.91 6.71 -14.96
N TYR A 287 -28.52 7.39 -15.93
CA TYR A 287 -28.34 7.11 -17.36
C TYR A 287 -26.88 7.23 -17.82
N SER A 288 -26.12 8.20 -17.27
CA SER A 288 -24.69 8.34 -17.61
C SER A 288 -23.79 7.27 -17.00
N ILE A 289 -24.27 6.55 -15.98
CA ILE A 289 -23.55 5.46 -15.32
C ILE A 289 -23.96 4.12 -15.93
N GLU A 290 -25.26 3.86 -16.05
CA GLU A 290 -25.82 2.58 -16.50
C GLU A 290 -27.24 2.75 -17.06
N PRO A 291 -27.41 2.86 -18.40
CA PRO A 291 -28.70 3.10 -19.03
C PRO A 291 -29.79 2.08 -18.69
N LEU A 292 -29.47 0.78 -18.69
CA LEU A 292 -30.44 -0.28 -18.42
C LEU A 292 -30.96 -0.23 -16.96
N LEU A 293 -30.09 0.11 -16.01
CA LEU A 293 -30.51 0.33 -14.62
C LEU A 293 -31.41 1.58 -14.53
N ALA A 294 -31.07 2.65 -15.27
CA ALA A 294 -31.88 3.86 -15.33
C ALA A 294 -33.29 3.61 -15.90
N GLU A 295 -33.43 2.83 -16.97
CA GLU A 295 -34.72 2.45 -17.55
C GLU A 295 -35.60 1.68 -16.55
N ASN A 296 -35.03 0.67 -15.89
CA ASN A 296 -35.74 -0.14 -14.88
C ASN A 296 -36.15 0.68 -13.64
N VAL A 297 -35.26 1.56 -13.18
CA VAL A 297 -35.55 2.51 -12.08
C VAL A 297 -36.65 3.49 -12.50
N GLY A 298 -36.57 4.05 -13.71
CA GLY A 298 -37.55 5.00 -14.24
C GLY A 298 -38.95 4.40 -14.35
N ALA A 299 -39.07 3.19 -14.91
CA ALA A 299 -40.35 2.49 -15.03
C ALA A 299 -41.02 2.29 -13.66
N ARG A 300 -40.27 1.77 -12.67
CA ARG A 300 -40.80 1.56 -11.30
C ARG A 300 -41.04 2.85 -10.53
N ALA A 301 -40.27 3.91 -10.78
CA ALA A 301 -40.51 5.23 -10.18
C ALA A 301 -41.79 5.88 -10.73
N VAL A 302 -42.10 5.71 -12.02
CA VAL A 302 -43.37 6.18 -12.60
C VAL A 302 -44.56 5.46 -11.98
N THR A 303 -44.50 4.13 -11.80
CA THR A 303 -45.54 3.37 -11.10
C THR A 303 -45.77 3.92 -9.68
N PHE A 304 -44.69 4.09 -8.90
CA PHE A 304 -44.77 4.66 -7.56
C PHE A 304 -45.43 6.05 -7.55
N CYS A 305 -45.00 6.98 -8.42
CA CYS A 305 -45.58 8.32 -8.52
C CYS A 305 -47.03 8.34 -9.03
N SER A 306 -47.54 7.23 -9.59
CA SER A 306 -48.96 7.10 -9.98
C SER A 306 -49.84 6.51 -8.87
N GLU A 307 -49.23 5.95 -7.82
CA GLU A 307 -49.89 5.33 -6.66
C GLU A 307 -49.95 6.25 -5.42
N THR A 308 -49.17 7.35 -5.42
CA THR A 308 -49.06 8.35 -4.33
C THR A 308 -49.80 9.65 -4.62
#